data_AF-A0A950BFT1-F1
#
_entry.id   AF-A0A950BFT1-F1
#
_cell.length_a   1.000
_cell.length_b   1.000
_cell.length_c   1.000
_cell.angle_alpha   90.00
_cell.angle_beta   90.00
_cell.angle_gamma   90.00
#
_symmetry.space_group_name_H-M   'P 1'
#
loop_
_entity.id
_entity.type
_entity.pdbx_description
1 polymer ?
#
loop_
_entity_poly.entity_id
_entity_poly.type
_entity_poly.pdbx_seq_one_letter_code
_entity_poly.pdbx_strand_id
1 'polypeptide(L)'
;IDALRAKTVCVEDPQFTKDYHDPDKRSIANALTIELIDGTTLDEVVVEYPIGHQRRRDEGIPLLIEKFRTNLARRFPAKQQQAILDVSLDAARLEAMPVNEYVDLYVI
;
A
#
# COMPACT_ATOMS: atom_id res chain seq x y z
N ILE A 1 -22.93 -9.59 -0.84
CA ILE A 1 -22.19 -8.35 -1.21
C ILE A 1 -23.16 -7.26 -1.64
N ASP A 2 -24.03 -7.51 -2.63
CA ASP A 2 -24.91 -6.45 -3.17
C ASP A 2 -25.91 -5.87 -2.16
N ALA A 3 -26.43 -6.68 -1.24
CA ALA A 3 -27.31 -6.20 -0.17
C ALA A 3 -26.65 -5.16 0.74
N LEU A 4 -25.32 -5.20 0.92
CA LEU A 4 -24.60 -4.20 1.70
C LEU A 4 -24.35 -2.94 0.87
N ARG A 5 -23.95 -3.10 -0.40
CA ARG A 5 -23.74 -1.99 -1.34
C ARG A 5 -25.01 -1.14 -1.50
N ALA A 6 -26.17 -1.77 -1.52
CA ALA A 6 -27.46 -1.08 -1.62
C ALA A 6 -27.80 -0.21 -0.39
N LYS A 7 -27.11 -0.42 0.74
CA LYS A 7 -27.23 0.37 1.98
C LYS A 7 -26.13 1.42 2.11
N THR A 8 -25.17 1.47 1.20
CA THR A 8 -24.05 2.41 1.25
C THR A 8 -24.46 3.72 0.58
N VAL A 9 -24.33 4.82 1.32
CA VAL A 9 -24.48 6.18 0.79
C VAL A 9 -23.09 6.82 0.78
N CYS A 10 -22.64 7.29 -0.38
CA CYS A 10 -21.40 8.03 -0.51
C CYS A 10 -21.73 9.53 -0.59
N VAL A 11 -21.10 10.31 0.28
CA VAL A 11 -21.23 11.77 0.31
C VAL A 11 -19.86 12.41 0.12
N GLU A 12 -19.84 13.59 -0.46
CA GLU A 12 -18.61 14.39 -0.56
C GLU A 12 -18.38 15.13 0.76
N ASP A 13 -17.13 15.09 1.24
CA ASP A 13 -16.62 16.06 2.21
C ASP A 13 -15.75 17.09 1.46
N PRO A 14 -16.15 18.38 1.37
CA PRO A 14 -15.39 19.40 0.67
C PRO A 14 -13.96 19.59 1.20
N GLN A 15 -13.72 19.30 2.49
CA GLN A 15 -12.40 19.37 3.08
C GLN A 15 -11.51 18.22 2.59
N PHE A 16 -12.04 17.01 2.42
CA PHE A 16 -11.30 15.89 1.80
C PHE A 16 -10.94 16.20 0.35
N THR A 17 -11.89 16.76 -0.43
CA THR A 17 -11.64 17.20 -1.81
C THR A 17 -10.54 18.28 -1.86
N LYS A 18 -10.59 19.27 -0.96
CA LYS A 18 -9.57 20.31 -0.88
C LYS A 18 -8.19 19.73 -0.55
N ASP A 19 -8.11 18.86 0.44
CA ASP A 19 -6.85 18.24 0.89
C ASP A 19 -6.29 17.20 -0.10
N TYR A 20 -7.12 16.68 -0.99
CA TYR A 20 -6.67 15.88 -2.13
C TYR A 20 -5.86 16.74 -3.12
N HIS A 21 -6.29 17.98 -3.38
CA HIS A 21 -5.64 18.89 -4.32
C HIS A 21 -4.50 19.72 -3.72
N ASP A 22 -4.43 19.83 -2.39
CA ASP A 22 -3.34 20.48 -1.69
C ASP A 22 -2.01 19.74 -1.98
N PRO A 23 -1.02 20.39 -2.63
CA PRO A 23 0.25 19.75 -2.99
C PRO A 23 1.08 19.31 -1.78
N ASP A 24 0.89 19.93 -0.61
CA ASP A 24 1.60 19.59 0.62
C ASP A 24 0.97 18.37 1.31
N LYS A 25 -0.32 18.10 1.07
CA LYS A 25 -1.05 16.96 1.64
C LYS A 25 -1.15 15.79 0.68
N ARG A 26 -1.84 16.00 -0.45
CA ARG A 26 -2.26 14.97 -1.41
C ARG A 26 -2.99 13.80 -0.75
N SER A 27 -3.88 14.12 0.20
CA SER A 27 -4.62 13.10 0.95
C SER A 27 -5.54 12.28 0.02
N ILE A 28 -5.86 11.05 0.41
CA ILE A 28 -6.86 10.22 -0.27
C ILE A 28 -7.84 9.74 0.80
N ALA A 29 -8.43 10.72 1.49
CA ALA A 29 -9.21 10.49 2.68
C ALA A 29 -10.53 9.79 2.38
N ASN A 30 -10.90 8.83 3.23
CA ASN A 30 -12.26 8.30 3.32
C ASN A 30 -12.64 8.16 4.79
N ALA A 31 -13.91 8.36 5.08
CA ALA A 31 -14.51 8.10 6.38
C ALA A 31 -15.60 7.03 6.22
N LEU A 32 -15.73 6.14 7.21
CA LEU A 32 -16.78 5.14 7.24
C LEU A 32 -17.51 5.20 8.58
N THR A 33 -18.81 5.47 8.50
CA THR A 33 -19.76 5.37 9.61
C THR A 33 -20.75 4.25 9.31
N ILE A 34 -21.09 3.45 10.34
CA ILE A 34 -22.04 2.34 10.23
C ILE A 34 -23.16 2.54 11.24
N GLU A 35 -24.40 2.62 10.75
CA GLU A 35 -25.61 2.58 11.56
C GLU A 35 -26.21 1.16 11.56
N LEU A 36 -26.48 0.64 12.75
CA LEU A 36 -27.06 -0.68 12.97
C LEU A 36 -28.59 -0.60 13.01
N ILE A 37 -29.26 -1.74 12.82
CA ILE A 37 -30.73 -1.82 12.77
C ILE A 37 -31.43 -1.45 14.08
N ASP A 38 -30.70 -1.46 15.20
CA ASP A 38 -31.19 -1.07 16.52
C ASP A 38 -31.02 0.45 16.79
N GLY A 39 -30.54 1.20 15.79
CA GLY A 39 -30.27 2.63 15.88
C GLY A 39 -28.90 3.00 16.45
N THR A 40 -28.05 2.02 16.78
CA THR A 40 -26.69 2.29 17.23
C THR A 40 -25.80 2.72 16.06
N THR A 41 -25.13 3.86 16.20
CA THR A 41 -24.11 4.31 15.26
C THR A 41 -22.72 4.03 15.83
N LEU A 42 -21.89 3.32 15.08
CA LEU A 42 -20.49 3.10 15.43
C LEU A 42 -19.66 4.37 15.20
N ASP A 43 -18.58 4.52 15.94
CA ASP A 43 -17.64 5.63 15.74
C ASP A 43 -17.16 5.70 14.29
N GLU A 44 -17.14 6.91 13.74
CA GLU A 44 -16.63 7.14 12.40
C GLU A 44 -15.14 6.86 12.34
N VAL A 45 -14.72 6.00 11.41
CA VAL A 45 -13.32 5.71 11.17
C VAL A 45 -12.85 6.48 9.95
N VAL A 46 -11.97 7.46 10.17
CA VAL A 46 -11.34 8.25 9.10
C VAL A 46 -9.95 7.71 8.81
N VAL A 47 -9.66 7.43 7.55
CA VAL A 47 -8.31 7.13 7.06
C VAL A 47 -7.94 8.19 6.03
N GLU A 48 -7.12 9.15 6.44
CA GLU A 48 -6.71 10.28 5.60
C GLU A 48 -5.65 9.88 4.55
N TYR A 49 -4.69 9.03 4.94
CA TYR A 49 -3.60 8.59 4.08
C TYR A 49 -3.58 7.07 3.93
N PRO A 50 -3.71 6.54 2.71
CA PRO A 50 -3.60 5.10 2.48
C PRO A 50 -2.19 4.62 2.80
N ILE A 51 -2.04 3.33 3.08
CA ILE A 51 -0.76 2.74 3.52
C ILE A 51 0.40 2.93 2.52
N GLY A 52 0.09 3.10 1.23
CA GLY A 52 1.09 3.37 0.18
C GLY A 52 1.56 4.82 0.09
N HIS A 53 0.93 5.74 0.82
CA HIS A 53 1.22 7.17 0.78
C HIS A 53 2.58 7.51 1.43
N GLN A 54 3.21 8.62 0.98
CA GLN A 54 4.53 9.03 1.48
C GLN A 54 4.57 9.27 2.99
N ARG A 55 3.46 9.76 3.58
CA ARG A 55 3.34 10.03 5.01
C ARG A 55 3.29 8.77 5.88
N ARG A 56 3.15 7.57 5.27
CA ARG A 56 3.07 6.28 5.97
C ARG A 56 4.17 5.32 5.53
N ARG A 57 5.31 5.82 5.06
CA ARG A 57 6.43 4.99 4.59
C ARG A 57 6.94 4.05 5.67
N ASP A 58 7.03 4.50 6.91
CA ASP A 58 7.52 3.66 8.02
C ASP A 58 6.62 2.43 8.25
N GLU A 59 5.31 2.56 8.07
CA GLU A 59 4.35 1.45 8.15
C GLU A 59 4.27 0.65 6.83
N GLY A 60 4.39 1.34 5.68
CA GLY A 60 4.13 0.76 4.36
C GLY A 60 5.33 0.02 3.76
N ILE A 61 6.57 0.43 4.05
CA ILE A 61 7.78 -0.22 3.51
C ILE A 61 7.89 -1.67 3.99
N PRO A 62 7.68 -2.02 5.27
CA PRO A 62 7.65 -3.42 5.71
C PRO A 62 6.66 -4.27 4.89
N LEU A 63 5.45 -3.76 4.65
CA LEU A 63 4.43 -4.44 3.86
C LEU A 63 4.83 -4.58 2.37
N LEU A 64 5.53 -3.60 1.83
CA LEU A 64 6.05 -3.64 0.46
C LEU A 64 7.15 -4.69 0.31
N ILE A 65 8.03 -4.83 1.32
CA ILE A 65 9.06 -5.87 1.37
C ILE A 65 8.42 -7.26 1.44
N GLU A 66 7.41 -7.45 2.30
CA GLU A 66 6.68 -8.73 2.38
C GLU A 66 5.94 -9.07 1.08
N LYS A 67 5.34 -8.07 0.43
CA LYS A 67 4.76 -8.22 -0.91
C LYS A 67 5.83 -8.64 -1.92
N PHE A 68 7.03 -8.06 -1.86
CA PHE A 68 8.13 -8.41 -2.76
C PHE A 68 8.59 -9.86 -2.56
N ARG A 69 8.84 -10.27 -1.30
CA ARG A 69 9.17 -11.65 -0.93
C ARG A 69 8.13 -12.65 -1.44
N THR A 70 6.85 -12.37 -1.18
CA THR A 70 5.72 -13.19 -1.62
C THR A 70 5.71 -13.37 -3.13
N ASN A 71 5.99 -12.31 -3.89
CA ASN A 71 5.98 -12.38 -5.35
C ASN A 71 7.20 -13.10 -5.93
N LEU A 72 8.39 -12.93 -5.34
CA LEU A 72 9.56 -13.72 -5.73
C LEU A 72 9.34 -15.22 -5.52
N ALA A 73 8.71 -15.60 -4.39
CA ALA A 73 8.41 -16.99 -4.07
C ALA A 73 7.47 -17.69 -5.06
N ARG A 74 6.69 -16.94 -5.85
CA ARG A 74 5.83 -17.48 -6.90
C ARG A 74 6.58 -17.93 -8.15
N ARG A 75 7.82 -17.49 -8.34
CA ARG A 75 8.57 -17.66 -9.60
C ARG A 75 9.94 -18.30 -9.42
N PHE A 76 10.63 -18.02 -8.33
CA PHE A 76 12.04 -18.38 -8.18
C PHE A 76 12.24 -19.41 -7.06
N PRO A 77 13.23 -20.31 -7.16
CA PRO A 77 13.62 -21.17 -6.05
C PRO A 77 14.22 -20.36 -4.90
N ALA A 78 14.15 -20.88 -3.67
CA ALA A 78 14.54 -20.15 -2.45
C ALA A 78 15.94 -19.51 -2.51
N LYS A 79 16.92 -20.20 -3.10
CA LYS A 79 18.28 -19.66 -3.28
C LYS A 79 18.31 -18.39 -4.13
N GLN A 80 17.56 -18.38 -5.23
CA GLN A 80 17.50 -17.24 -6.14
C GLN A 80 16.68 -16.09 -5.55
N GLN A 81 15.58 -16.40 -4.83
CA GLN A 81 14.84 -15.39 -4.07
C GLN A 81 15.76 -14.64 -3.10
N GLN A 82 16.58 -15.37 -2.33
CA GLN A 82 17.51 -14.77 -1.37
C GLN A 82 18.57 -13.91 -2.06
N ALA A 83 19.17 -14.40 -3.17
CA ALA A 83 20.16 -13.64 -3.92
C ALA A 83 19.60 -12.31 -4.44
N ILE A 84 18.36 -12.31 -4.94
CA ILE A 84 17.66 -11.08 -5.36
C ILE A 84 17.45 -10.15 -4.15
N LEU A 85 16.90 -10.68 -3.05
CA LEU A 85 16.59 -9.88 -1.85
C LEU A 85 17.83 -9.23 -1.22
N ASP A 86 18.95 -9.95 -1.17
CA ASP A 86 20.21 -9.46 -0.60
C ASP A 86 20.81 -8.28 -1.37
N VAL A 87 20.48 -8.16 -2.66
CA VAL A 87 20.86 -7.00 -3.47
C VAL A 87 19.80 -5.91 -3.38
N SER A 88 18.52 -6.25 -3.62
CA SER A 88 17.44 -5.27 -3.70
C SER A 88 17.17 -4.51 -2.40
N LEU A 89 17.50 -5.08 -1.24
CA LEU A 89 17.29 -4.45 0.08
C LEU A 89 18.52 -3.69 0.59
N ASP A 90 19.64 -3.73 -0.14
CA ASP A 90 20.84 -2.94 0.14
C ASP A 90 21.00 -1.88 -0.96
N ALA A 91 20.60 -0.64 -0.65
CA ALA A 91 20.60 0.45 -1.62
C ALA A 91 22.00 0.73 -2.19
N ALA A 92 23.03 0.73 -1.36
CA ALA A 92 24.40 1.01 -1.81
C ALA A 92 24.91 -0.09 -2.75
N ARG A 93 24.60 -1.36 -2.41
CA ARG A 93 24.97 -2.50 -3.26
C ARG A 93 24.20 -2.49 -4.58
N LEU A 94 22.91 -2.20 -4.56
CA LEU A 94 22.07 -2.14 -5.76
C LEU A 94 22.52 -1.02 -6.69
N GLU A 95 22.78 0.18 -6.16
CA GLU A 95 23.23 1.34 -6.94
C GLU A 95 24.59 1.12 -7.62
N ALA A 96 25.47 0.32 -7.01
CA ALA A 96 26.78 -0.01 -7.57
C ALA A 96 26.75 -1.19 -8.56
N MET A 97 25.66 -1.97 -8.62
CA MET A 97 25.58 -3.17 -9.45
C MET A 97 25.35 -2.82 -10.93
N PRO A 98 26.12 -3.39 -11.87
CA PRO A 98 25.82 -3.26 -13.30
C PRO A 98 24.40 -3.73 -13.61
N VAL A 99 23.69 -2.96 -14.43
CA VAL A 99 22.27 -3.21 -14.74
C VAL A 99 22.06 -4.63 -15.30
N ASN A 100 22.96 -5.10 -16.17
CA ASN A 100 22.86 -6.45 -16.73
C ASN A 100 22.97 -7.53 -15.65
N GLU A 101 23.89 -7.38 -14.68
CA GLU A 101 24.08 -8.35 -13.61
C GLU A 101 22.85 -8.42 -12.69
N TYR A 102 22.21 -7.28 -12.40
CA TYR A 102 20.98 -7.28 -11.61
C TYR A 102 19.82 -7.96 -12.33
N VAL A 103 19.66 -7.70 -13.63
CA VAL A 103 18.60 -8.33 -14.44
C VAL A 103 18.84 -9.82 -14.61
N ASP A 104 20.10 -10.27 -14.72
CA ASP A 104 20.47 -11.69 -14.81
C ASP A 104 20.02 -12.48 -13.57
N LEU A 105 19.88 -11.84 -12.40
CA LEU A 105 19.31 -12.49 -11.19
C LEU A 105 17.87 -12.96 -11.36
N TYR A 106 17.13 -12.43 -12.35
CA TYR A 106 15.70 -12.74 -12.60
C TYR A 106 15.47 -13.72 -13.76
N VAL A 107 16.53 -14.28 -14.34
CA VAL A 107 16.43 -15.30 -15.39
C VAL A 107 16.24 -16.69 -14.76
N ILE A 108 15.43 -17.55 -15.38
CA ILE A 108 15.24 -18.96 -14.99
C ILE A 108 15.92 -19.85 -16.03
#